data_AF-A0A0G1CRI2-F1
#
_entry.id   AF-A0A0G1CRI2-F1
#
_cell.length_a   1.000
_cell.length_b   1.000
_cell.length_c   1.000
_cell.angle_alpha   90.00
_cell.angle_beta   90.00
_cell.angle_gamma   90.00
#
_symmetry.space_group_name_H-M   'P 1'
#
loop_
_entity.id
_entity.type
_entity.pdbx_description
1 polymer ?
#
loop_
_entity_poly.entity_id
_entity_poly.type
_entity_poly.pdbx_seq_one_letter_code
_entity_poly.pdbx_strand_id
1 'polypeptide(L)'
;MDITFLGHSSFKIRGKNGIVVCDPFSPKIGFPFPKVSADIVTISHHHFDHFAIDQISGTSRKDKPYVIDSPGEYELLDIAVSVHPSFHDAENGKLRGKNNITVIRIEGIAIAHLGDLGHLLSDSDINSLGAIDVLIIPVGGEYTIGSKQAVEIAEAIEPSIVVPMHYRRPEACPKKWKW
;
A
#
# COMPACT_ATOMS: atom_id res chain seq x y z
N MET A 1 -8.15 1.17 16.75
CA MET A 1 -7.39 0.83 15.54
C MET A 1 -5.91 0.55 15.84
N ASP A 2 -5.30 -0.43 15.16
CA ASP A 2 -3.84 -0.63 15.10
C ASP A 2 -3.34 -0.77 13.66
N ILE A 3 -2.13 -0.25 13.38
CA ILE A 3 -1.42 -0.39 12.10
C ILE A 3 -0.12 -1.14 12.37
N THR A 4 0.06 -2.29 11.73
CA THR A 4 1.25 -3.14 11.88
C THR A 4 2.01 -3.22 10.55
N PHE A 5 3.29 -2.86 10.56
CA PHE A 5 4.18 -3.09 9.42
C PHE A 5 4.53 -4.58 9.32
N LEU A 6 4.22 -5.21 8.19
CA LEU A 6 4.52 -6.63 7.92
C LEU A 6 5.84 -6.81 7.17
N GLY A 7 6.36 -5.74 6.56
CA GLY A 7 7.59 -5.72 5.77
C GLY A 7 7.34 -5.24 4.35
N HIS A 8 8.39 -4.81 3.65
CA HIS A 8 8.32 -4.30 2.27
C HIS A 8 7.33 -3.12 2.13
N SER A 9 6.24 -3.32 1.38
CA SER A 9 5.08 -2.46 1.23
C SER A 9 3.86 -2.97 2.01
N SER A 10 3.97 -4.06 2.77
CA SER A 10 2.82 -4.70 3.39
C SER A 10 2.51 -4.19 4.78
N PHE A 11 1.25 -3.85 5.00
CA PHE A 11 0.71 -3.35 6.27
C PHE A 11 -0.59 -4.08 6.62
N LYS A 12 -0.78 -4.36 7.90
CA LYS A 12 -2.06 -4.81 8.46
C LYS A 12 -2.69 -3.67 9.23
N ILE A 13 -3.91 -3.32 8.85
CA ILE A 13 -4.72 -2.29 9.51
C ILE A 13 -5.91 -3.00 10.14
N ARG A 14 -6.01 -2.93 11.46
CA ARG A 14 -7.08 -3.59 12.22
C ARG A 14 -7.94 -2.55 12.93
N GLY A 15 -9.22 -2.56 12.60
CA GLY A 15 -10.26 -1.89 13.37
C GLY A 15 -11.04 -2.88 14.23
N LYS A 16 -12.10 -2.39 14.84
CA LYS A 16 -13.04 -3.14 15.66
C LYS A 16 -13.76 -4.22 14.86
N ASN A 17 -14.16 -3.89 13.62
CA ASN A 17 -15.07 -4.73 12.83
C ASN A 17 -14.34 -5.55 11.75
N GLY A 18 -13.21 -5.07 11.23
CA GLY A 18 -12.49 -5.73 10.14
C GLY A 18 -10.97 -5.53 10.16
N ILE A 19 -10.29 -6.36 9.37
CA ILE A 19 -8.85 -6.32 9.15
C ILE A 19 -8.56 -6.15 7.66
N VAL A 20 -7.78 -5.13 7.31
CA VAL A 20 -7.25 -4.91 5.96
C VAL A 20 -5.77 -5.28 5.93
N VAL A 21 -5.34 -6.00 4.90
CA VAL A 21 -3.91 -6.18 4.59
C VAL A 21 -3.59 -5.60 3.22
N CYS A 22 -2.64 -4.68 3.18
CA CYS A 22 -2.13 -4.09 1.94
C CYS A 22 -0.95 -4.89 1.40
N ASP A 23 -0.89 -5.05 0.07
CA ASP A 23 0.25 -5.54 -0.70
C ASP A 23 1.01 -6.73 -0.06
N PRO A 24 0.36 -7.88 0.18
CA PRO A 24 1.07 -9.05 0.67
C PRO A 24 2.19 -9.44 -0.30
N PHE A 25 3.39 -9.70 0.22
CA PHE A 25 4.57 -9.93 -0.62
C PHE A 25 5.02 -11.40 -0.63
N SER A 26 5.62 -11.83 -1.74
CA SER A 26 6.17 -13.18 -1.83
C SER A 26 7.47 -13.28 -1.01
N PRO A 27 7.68 -14.35 -0.23
CA PRO A 27 8.94 -14.59 0.47
C PRO A 27 10.19 -14.64 -0.43
N LYS A 28 10.00 -14.73 -1.75
CA LYS A 28 11.07 -14.66 -2.78
C LYS A 28 11.88 -13.36 -2.73
N ILE A 29 11.36 -12.29 -2.12
CA ILE A 29 12.10 -11.03 -1.93
C ILE A 29 13.24 -11.16 -0.92
N GLY A 30 13.26 -12.22 -0.10
CA GLY A 30 14.38 -12.55 0.79
C GLY A 30 14.03 -12.62 2.27
N PHE A 31 12.76 -12.45 2.66
CA PHE A 31 12.29 -12.60 4.04
C PHE A 31 10.89 -13.22 4.09
N PRO A 32 10.55 -13.93 5.19
CA PRO A 32 9.26 -14.59 5.30
C PRO A 32 8.13 -13.58 5.41
N PHE A 33 7.00 -13.90 4.78
CA PHE A 33 5.76 -13.19 5.03
C PHE A 33 5.17 -13.68 6.36
N PRO A 34 4.76 -12.78 7.29
CA PRO A 34 4.23 -13.19 8.58
C PRO A 34 2.86 -13.87 8.43
N LYS A 35 2.56 -14.83 9.31
CA LYS A 35 1.24 -15.46 9.35
C LYS A 35 0.20 -14.45 9.83
N VAL A 36 -0.68 -14.02 8.94
CA VAL A 36 -1.78 -13.09 9.23
C VAL A 36 -3.07 -13.55 8.56
N SER A 37 -4.18 -13.07 9.10
CA SER A 37 -5.51 -13.19 8.50
C SER A 37 -6.06 -11.80 8.18
N ALA A 38 -6.93 -11.74 7.17
CA ALA A 38 -7.56 -10.49 6.75
C ALA A 38 -9.01 -10.73 6.32
N ASP A 39 -9.85 -9.70 6.50
CA ASP A 39 -11.17 -9.65 5.91
C ASP A 39 -11.10 -9.04 4.50
N ILE A 40 -10.21 -8.05 4.31
CA ILE A 40 -9.98 -7.32 3.06
C ILE A 40 -8.49 -7.37 2.72
N VAL A 41 -8.15 -7.60 1.47
CA VAL A 41 -6.80 -7.44 0.93
C VAL A 41 -6.84 -6.39 -0.17
N THR A 42 -5.96 -5.39 -0.09
CA THR A 42 -5.82 -4.35 -1.12
C THR A 42 -4.53 -4.58 -1.89
N ILE A 43 -4.60 -4.52 -3.21
CA ILE A 43 -3.47 -4.75 -4.12
C ILE A 43 -3.23 -3.48 -4.93
N SER A 44 -2.04 -2.89 -4.77
CA SER A 44 -1.63 -1.75 -5.58
C SER A 44 -1.39 -2.16 -7.04
N HIS A 45 -0.73 -3.30 -7.27
CA HIS A 45 -0.45 -3.85 -8.59
C HIS A 45 0.01 -5.33 -8.51
N HIS A 46 0.03 -6.02 -9.65
CA HIS A 46 0.22 -7.48 -9.72
C HIS A 46 1.68 -7.94 -9.86
N HIS A 47 2.65 -7.20 -9.29
CA HIS A 47 4.02 -7.70 -9.17
C HIS A 47 4.16 -8.71 -8.01
N PHE A 48 5.12 -9.63 -8.12
CA PHE A 48 5.25 -10.77 -7.21
C PHE A 48 5.55 -10.37 -5.75
N ASP A 49 6.09 -9.18 -5.56
CA ASP A 49 6.41 -8.56 -4.28
C ASP A 49 5.26 -7.73 -3.70
N HIS A 50 4.10 -7.68 -4.36
CA HIS A 50 2.89 -6.97 -3.89
C HIS A 50 1.60 -7.82 -3.99
N PHE A 51 1.65 -8.99 -4.65
CA PHE A 51 0.47 -9.80 -4.98
C PHE A 51 0.55 -11.26 -4.49
N ALA A 52 0.98 -11.48 -3.26
CA ALA A 52 1.08 -12.81 -2.65
C ALA A 52 -0.14 -13.14 -1.78
N ILE A 53 -1.34 -13.11 -2.37
CA ILE A 53 -2.62 -13.37 -1.69
C ILE A 53 -2.66 -14.76 -1.04
N ASP A 54 -1.93 -15.73 -1.60
CA ASP A 54 -1.77 -17.08 -1.06
C ASP A 54 -1.10 -17.11 0.33
N GLN A 55 -0.43 -16.02 0.74
CA GLN A 55 0.16 -15.87 2.07
C GLN A 55 -0.87 -15.43 3.13
N ILE A 56 -2.09 -15.06 2.72
CA ILE A 56 -3.13 -14.51 3.59
C ILE A 56 -4.22 -15.56 3.85
N SER A 57 -4.49 -15.80 5.12
CA SER A 57 -5.64 -16.60 5.55
C SER A 57 -6.90 -15.74 5.70
N GLY A 58 -8.07 -16.36 5.53
CA GLY A 58 -9.33 -15.73 5.93
C GLY A 58 -9.47 -15.58 7.45
N THR A 59 -10.46 -14.81 7.88
CA THR A 59 -10.83 -14.70 9.30
C THR A 59 -11.86 -15.75 9.67
N SER A 60 -12.30 -15.78 10.94
CA SER A 60 -13.42 -16.62 11.37
C SER A 60 -14.74 -16.30 10.66
N ARG A 61 -14.84 -15.16 9.95
CA ARG A 61 -16.03 -14.77 9.19
C ARG A 61 -16.08 -15.40 7.80
N LYS A 62 -14.92 -15.62 7.17
CA LYS A 62 -14.83 -16.09 5.79
C LYS A 62 -13.48 -16.74 5.53
N ASP A 63 -13.47 -17.88 4.85
CA ASP A 63 -12.26 -18.66 4.57
C ASP A 63 -11.22 -17.93 3.71
N LYS A 64 -11.68 -16.97 2.89
CA LYS A 64 -10.82 -16.15 2.03
C LYS A 64 -11.17 -14.67 2.16
N PRO A 65 -10.17 -13.77 2.19
CA PRO A 65 -10.41 -12.33 2.21
C PRO A 65 -11.12 -11.86 0.93
N TYR A 66 -11.80 -10.73 1.02
CA TYR A 66 -12.25 -9.98 -0.15
C TYR A 66 -11.05 -9.22 -0.74
N VAL A 67 -10.78 -9.41 -2.03
CA VAL A 67 -9.62 -8.80 -2.70
C VAL A 67 -10.09 -7.58 -3.48
N ILE A 68 -9.42 -6.44 -3.26
CA ILE A 68 -9.63 -5.18 -3.96
C ILE A 68 -8.35 -4.88 -4.74
N ASP A 69 -8.40 -4.99 -6.06
CA ASP A 69 -7.26 -4.80 -6.97
C ASP A 69 -7.60 -3.93 -8.20
N SER A 70 -8.74 -3.25 -8.18
CA SER A 70 -9.22 -2.38 -9.26
C SER A 70 -9.68 -1.03 -8.73
N PRO A 71 -9.59 0.04 -9.54
CA PRO A 71 -10.12 1.36 -9.19
C PRO A 71 -11.62 1.32 -8.87
N GLY A 72 -12.03 2.08 -7.86
CA GLY A 72 -13.41 2.15 -7.42
C GLY A 72 -13.55 2.43 -5.93
N GLU A 73 -14.81 2.49 -5.50
CA GLU A 73 -15.21 2.68 -4.11
C GLU A 73 -15.82 1.39 -3.57
N TYR A 74 -15.38 0.96 -2.39
CA TYR A 74 -15.81 -0.27 -1.75
C TYR A 74 -16.11 0.00 -0.28
N GLU A 75 -17.14 -0.65 0.27
CA GLU A 75 -17.47 -0.57 1.68
C GLU A 75 -17.78 -1.96 2.23
N LEU A 76 -16.98 -2.41 3.20
CA LEU A 76 -17.17 -3.70 3.86
C LEU A 76 -16.80 -3.57 5.35
N LEU A 77 -17.62 -4.11 6.24
CA LEU A 77 -17.35 -4.14 7.68
C LEU A 77 -17.08 -2.74 8.29
N ASP A 78 -17.81 -1.72 7.84
CA ASP A 78 -17.63 -0.31 8.20
C ASP A 78 -16.23 0.24 7.88
N ILE A 79 -15.60 -0.34 6.85
CA ILE A 79 -14.33 0.11 6.27
C ILE A 79 -14.62 0.56 4.84
N ALA A 80 -14.44 1.85 4.58
CA ALA A 80 -14.52 2.38 3.22
C ALA A 80 -13.13 2.35 2.59
N VAL A 81 -13.04 1.87 1.37
CA VAL A 81 -11.81 1.75 0.60
C VAL A 81 -12.03 2.40 -0.76
N SER A 82 -11.27 3.45 -1.06
CA SER A 82 -11.24 4.10 -2.38
C SER A 82 -9.93 3.77 -3.08
N VAL A 83 -9.99 3.34 -4.33
CA VAL A 83 -8.82 2.97 -5.12
C VAL A 83 -8.65 3.93 -6.29
N HIS A 84 -7.53 4.66 -6.30
CA HIS A 84 -7.19 5.70 -7.25
C HIS A 84 -6.09 5.20 -8.19
N PRO A 85 -6.29 5.25 -9.52
CA PRO A 85 -5.28 4.82 -10.48
C PRO A 85 -4.09 5.79 -10.48
N SER A 86 -2.89 5.23 -10.62
CA SER A 86 -1.62 5.95 -10.74
C SER A 86 -0.63 5.09 -11.53
N PHE A 87 0.64 5.49 -11.59
CA PHE A 87 1.66 4.78 -12.36
C PHE A 87 2.89 4.44 -11.53
N HIS A 88 3.51 3.31 -11.89
CA HIS A 88 4.77 2.83 -11.32
C HIS A 88 5.99 3.57 -11.91
N ASP A 89 5.78 4.50 -12.84
CA ASP A 89 6.82 5.31 -13.45
C ASP A 89 6.30 6.70 -13.87
N ALA A 90 7.24 7.61 -14.16
CA ALA A 90 6.95 8.95 -14.66
C ALA A 90 6.54 9.00 -16.14
N GLU A 91 6.45 7.86 -16.82
CA GLU A 91 6.15 7.71 -18.24
C GLU A 91 4.74 7.13 -18.47
N ASN A 92 3.83 7.33 -17.51
CA ASN A 92 2.45 6.83 -17.54
C ASN A 92 2.35 5.30 -17.62
N GLY A 93 3.22 4.61 -16.88
CA GLY A 93 3.23 3.16 -16.76
C GLY A 93 3.85 2.44 -17.95
N LYS A 94 4.51 3.15 -18.87
CA LYS A 94 5.14 2.54 -20.06
C LYS A 94 6.34 1.66 -19.70
N LEU A 95 7.03 1.95 -18.60
CA LEU A 95 8.26 1.28 -18.22
C LEU A 95 8.01 0.18 -17.18
N ARG A 96 7.08 0.42 -16.25
CA ARG A 96 6.86 -0.40 -15.05
C ARG A 96 5.40 -0.73 -14.79
N GLY A 97 4.47 -0.17 -15.56
CA GLY A 97 3.05 -0.50 -15.48
C GLY A 97 2.23 0.40 -14.56
N LYS A 98 1.03 -0.06 -14.26
CA LYS A 98 0.05 0.66 -13.42
C LYS A 98 0.35 0.46 -11.95
N ASN A 99 -0.07 1.42 -11.15
CA ASN A 99 -0.10 1.36 -9.70
C ASN A 99 -1.45 1.87 -9.21
N ASN A 100 -1.95 1.36 -8.10
CA ASN A 100 -3.12 1.90 -7.44
C ASN A 100 -2.74 2.50 -6.08
N ILE A 101 -3.17 3.72 -5.85
CA ILE A 101 -3.17 4.34 -4.53
C ILE A 101 -4.48 3.92 -3.85
N THR A 102 -4.39 3.41 -2.62
CA THR A 102 -5.58 3.01 -1.85
C THR A 102 -5.74 3.90 -0.64
N VAL A 103 -6.91 4.51 -0.47
CA VAL A 103 -7.29 5.20 0.76
C VAL A 103 -8.26 4.35 1.54
N ILE A 104 -7.91 4.04 2.78
CA ILE A 104 -8.69 3.21 3.70
C ILE A 104 -9.19 4.13 4.80
N ARG A 105 -10.52 4.24 4.92
CA ARG A 105 -11.19 5.00 5.98
C ARG A 105 -11.79 4.01 6.97
N ILE A 106 -11.27 4.02 8.19
CA ILE A 106 -11.62 3.09 9.25
C ILE A 106 -11.61 3.80 10.59
N GLU A 107 -12.70 3.66 11.37
CA GLU A 107 -12.84 4.32 12.68
C GLU A 107 -12.61 5.85 12.66
N GLY A 108 -12.98 6.50 11.55
CA GLY A 108 -12.80 7.94 11.36
C GLY A 108 -11.38 8.38 10.99
N ILE A 109 -10.45 7.44 10.79
CA ILE A 109 -9.07 7.72 10.37
C ILE A 109 -8.89 7.34 8.89
N ALA A 110 -8.24 8.23 8.14
CA ALA A 110 -7.93 8.10 6.74
C ALA A 110 -6.47 7.70 6.52
N ILE A 111 -6.25 6.54 5.90
CA ILE A 111 -4.92 5.99 5.66
C ILE A 111 -4.71 5.86 4.15
N ALA A 112 -3.75 6.58 3.59
CA ALA A 112 -3.36 6.44 2.19
C ALA A 112 -2.15 5.51 2.05
N HIS A 113 -2.27 4.47 1.25
CA HIS A 113 -1.20 3.58 0.85
C HIS A 113 -0.86 3.83 -0.62
N LEU A 114 0.32 4.40 -0.88
CA LEU A 114 0.67 4.86 -2.23
C LEU A 114 1.16 3.74 -3.17
N GLY A 115 1.26 2.49 -2.68
CA GLY A 115 1.80 1.39 -3.47
C GLY A 115 3.23 1.68 -3.92
N ASP A 116 3.52 1.35 -5.17
CA ASP A 116 4.80 1.67 -5.81
C ASP A 116 4.68 2.91 -6.70
N LEU A 117 4.22 4.02 -6.12
CA LEU A 117 4.14 5.28 -6.84
C LEU A 117 5.51 5.64 -7.46
N GLY A 118 5.52 5.92 -8.77
CA GLY A 118 6.72 6.23 -9.54
C GLY A 118 6.82 7.69 -10.04
N HIS A 119 5.88 8.55 -9.64
CA HIS A 119 5.82 9.95 -10.08
C HIS A 119 5.27 10.86 -8.97
N LEU A 120 5.43 12.18 -9.14
CA LEU A 120 4.74 13.16 -8.29
C LEU A 120 3.25 13.16 -8.59
N LEU A 121 2.44 13.46 -7.57
CA LEU A 121 1.00 13.62 -7.71
C LEU A 121 0.68 15.03 -8.17
N SER A 122 -0.29 15.16 -9.09
CA SER A 122 -0.86 16.45 -9.43
C SER A 122 -1.81 16.93 -8.34
N ASP A 123 -2.14 18.23 -8.33
CA ASP A 123 -3.17 18.76 -7.42
C ASP A 123 -4.51 18.03 -7.59
N SER A 124 -4.83 17.59 -8.82
CA SER A 124 -6.05 16.82 -9.07
C SER A 124 -6.01 15.45 -8.40
N ASP A 125 -4.85 14.77 -8.44
CA ASP A 125 -4.67 13.48 -7.80
C ASP A 125 -4.78 13.64 -6.28
N ILE A 126 -4.10 14.65 -5.71
CA ILE A 126 -4.14 14.92 -4.26
C ILE A 126 -5.56 15.24 -3.80
N ASN A 127 -6.26 16.10 -4.53
CA ASN A 127 -7.65 16.45 -4.22
C ASN A 127 -8.58 15.24 -4.29
N SER A 128 -8.33 14.27 -5.18
CA SER A 128 -9.18 13.07 -5.28
C SER A 128 -9.02 12.12 -4.10
N LEU A 129 -7.85 12.11 -3.43
CA LEU A 129 -7.62 11.30 -2.21
C LEU A 129 -8.46 11.80 -1.02
N GLY A 130 -8.81 13.09 -1.01
CA GLY A 130 -9.42 13.78 0.12
C GLY A 130 -8.45 13.92 1.31
N ALA A 131 -8.98 14.28 2.49
CA ALA A 131 -8.16 14.42 3.69
C ALA A 131 -7.56 13.07 4.13
N ILE A 132 -6.25 13.07 4.40
CA ILE A 132 -5.45 11.91 4.80
C ILE A 132 -4.81 12.19 6.17
N ASP A 133 -4.98 11.27 7.12
CA ASP A 133 -4.38 11.37 8.46
C ASP A 133 -3.03 10.66 8.52
N VAL A 134 -2.94 9.49 7.86
CA VAL A 134 -1.73 8.64 7.83
C VAL A 134 -1.36 8.37 6.38
N LEU A 135 -0.15 8.78 5.99
CA LEU A 135 0.40 8.57 4.67
C LEU A 135 1.48 7.48 4.71
N ILE A 136 1.24 6.37 4.02
CA ILE A 136 2.19 5.28 3.82
C ILE A 136 2.79 5.43 2.42
N ILE A 137 4.08 5.74 2.35
CA ILE A 137 4.72 6.25 1.12
C ILE A 137 6.04 5.51 0.79
N PRO A 138 6.24 5.05 -0.45
CA PRO A 138 7.50 4.40 -0.82
C PRO A 138 8.65 5.41 -0.89
N VAL A 139 9.86 4.97 -0.53
CA VAL A 139 11.08 5.81 -0.55
C VAL A 139 12.31 5.10 -1.12
N GLY A 140 12.11 4.09 -1.97
CA GLY A 140 13.20 3.28 -2.55
C GLY A 140 14.04 4.07 -3.54
N GLY A 141 13.40 4.77 -4.49
CA GLY A 141 14.08 5.69 -5.42
C GLY A 141 14.57 5.08 -6.73
N GLU A 142 14.84 3.76 -6.80
CA GLU A 142 15.16 3.10 -8.08
C GLU A 142 13.89 2.60 -8.80
N TYR A 143 13.00 1.98 -8.04
CA TYR A 143 11.76 1.35 -8.54
C TYR A 143 10.51 2.17 -8.23
N THR A 144 10.62 3.08 -7.26
CA THR A 144 9.55 3.97 -6.82
C THR A 144 10.11 5.39 -6.76
N ILE A 145 9.29 6.36 -6.35
CA ILE A 145 9.78 7.69 -5.98
C ILE A 145 10.90 7.63 -4.94
N GLY A 146 11.81 8.60 -5.02
CA GLY A 146 12.87 8.79 -4.04
C GLY A 146 12.43 9.62 -2.83
N SER A 147 13.28 9.67 -1.80
CA SER A 147 13.00 10.41 -0.56
C SER A 147 12.65 11.89 -0.76
N LYS A 148 13.27 12.57 -1.74
CA LYS A 148 12.96 13.98 -2.04
C LYS A 148 11.54 14.16 -2.55
N GLN A 149 11.12 13.33 -3.50
CA GLN A 149 9.77 13.35 -4.05
C GLN A 149 8.74 12.93 -2.99
N ALA A 150 9.10 11.99 -2.11
CA ALA A 150 8.24 11.59 -1.02
C ALA A 150 7.99 12.72 -0.01
N VAL A 151 9.01 13.55 0.28
CA VAL A 151 8.83 14.76 1.11
C VAL A 151 7.89 15.75 0.43
N GLU A 152 8.08 16.02 -0.86
CA GLU A 152 7.22 16.93 -1.62
C GLU A 152 5.74 16.48 -1.62
N ILE A 153 5.50 15.18 -1.83
CA ILE A 153 4.14 14.62 -1.76
C ILE A 153 3.57 14.72 -0.34
N ALA A 154 4.38 14.45 0.69
CA ALA A 154 3.93 14.56 2.07
C ALA A 154 3.60 16.01 2.47
N GLU A 155 4.39 16.98 2.01
CA GLU A 155 4.13 18.41 2.20
C GLU A 155 2.85 18.86 1.49
N ALA A 156 2.56 18.32 0.30
CA ALA A 156 1.35 18.65 -0.44
C ALA A 156 0.07 17.99 0.12
N ILE A 157 0.18 16.79 0.71
CA ILE A 157 -0.94 16.05 1.33
C ILE A 157 -1.22 16.54 2.77
N GLU A 158 -0.21 17.09 3.45
CA GLU A 158 -0.26 17.55 4.85
C GLU A 158 -0.84 16.50 5.84
N PRO A 159 -0.38 15.23 5.82
CA PRO A 159 -0.89 14.22 6.74
C PRO A 159 -0.35 14.45 8.16
N SER A 160 -1.10 13.98 9.17
CA SER A 160 -0.63 14.02 10.56
C SER A 160 0.53 13.06 10.83
N ILE A 161 0.59 11.94 10.11
CA ILE A 161 1.62 10.91 10.26
C ILE A 161 2.11 10.48 8.88
N VAL A 162 3.43 10.38 8.70
CA VAL A 162 4.08 9.82 7.50
C VAL A 162 4.85 8.56 7.88
N VAL A 163 4.59 7.46 7.17
CA VAL A 163 5.24 6.16 7.36
C VAL A 163 5.96 5.78 6.06
N PRO A 164 7.30 5.86 6.00
CA PRO A 164 8.05 5.42 4.83
C PRO A 164 7.99 3.89 4.70
N MET A 165 7.97 3.40 3.46
CA MET A 165 7.99 1.98 3.11
C MET A 165 8.85 1.71 1.86
N HIS A 166 8.91 0.45 1.42
CA HIS A 166 9.57 0.06 0.18
C HIS A 166 11.04 0.54 0.07
N TYR A 167 11.81 0.36 1.14
CA TYR A 167 13.23 0.74 1.20
C TYR A 167 14.12 -0.45 1.58
N ARG A 168 15.41 -0.32 1.26
CA ARG A 168 16.40 -1.35 1.56
C ARG A 168 16.48 -1.64 3.06
N ARG A 169 16.35 -2.92 3.43
CA ARG A 169 16.68 -3.38 4.78
C ARG A 169 17.97 -4.22 4.76
N PRO A 170 19.02 -3.82 5.51
CA PRO A 170 20.31 -4.53 5.54
C PRO A 170 20.18 -6.03 5.86
N GLU A 171 19.23 -6.38 6.72
CA GLU A 171 19.03 -7.73 7.24
C GLU A 171 18.27 -8.65 6.28
N ALA A 172 17.63 -8.10 5.22
CA ALA A 172 16.57 -8.80 4.50
C ALA A 172 16.64 -8.70 2.96
N CYS A 173 17.51 -7.86 2.40
CA CYS A 173 17.62 -7.69 0.94
C CYS A 173 18.78 -8.51 0.35
N PRO A 174 18.49 -9.50 -0.52
CA PRO A 174 19.50 -10.14 -1.34
C PRO A 174 20.28 -9.10 -2.16
N LYS A 175 21.62 -9.20 -2.20
CA LYS A 175 22.50 -8.25 -2.93
C LYS A 175 22.17 -8.11 -4.43
N LYS A 176 21.35 -8.99 -4.99
CA LYS A 176 20.95 -8.99 -6.40
C LYS A 176 19.88 -7.96 -6.75
N TRP A 177 19.12 -7.45 -5.78
CA TRP A 177 18.07 -6.47 -6.02
C TRP A 177 18.60 -5.06 -5.76
N LYS A 178 18.31 -4.14 -6.69
CA LYS A 178 18.53 -2.71 -6.47
C LYS A 178 17.36 -2.20 -5.64
N TRP A 179 17.63 -1.32 -4.68
CA TRP A 179 16.63 -0.74 -3.79
C TRP A 179 16.84 0.75 -3.78
#